data_AF-A0A0Q4QFY6-F1
#
_entry.id   AF-A0A0Q4QFY6-F1
#
_cell.length_a   1.000
_cell.length_b   1.000
_cell.length_c   1.000
_cell.angle_alpha   90.00
_cell.angle_beta   90.00
_cell.angle_gamma   90.00
#
_symmetry.space_group_name_H-M   'P 1'
#
loop_
_entity.id
_entity.type
_entity.pdbx_description
1 polymer ?
#
loop_
_entity_poly.entity_id
_entity_poly.type
_entity_poly.pdbx_seq_one_letter_code
_entity_poly.pdbx_strand_id
1 'polypeptide(L)'
;MEDFFGIAVPLGVLFIGLPWLILHYITKWKQSPSLTNEDERLLDDMHLTARRLEERLQTIERIIAADHPDFRPADRDLPTRDYRDNDFNRRL
;
A
#
# COMPACT_ATOMS: atom_id res chain seq x y z
N MET A 1 -56.89 -1.99 -11.67
CA MET A 1 -56.12 -1.83 -10.41
C MET A 1 -54.71 -2.40 -10.53
N GLU A 2 -54.51 -3.51 -11.25
CA GLU A 2 -53.17 -4.07 -11.51
C GLU A 2 -52.23 -3.12 -12.27
N ASP A 3 -52.70 -2.35 -13.25
CA ASP A 3 -51.86 -1.44 -14.04
C ASP A 3 -51.19 -0.34 -13.19
N PHE A 4 -51.86 0.09 -12.11
CA PHE A 4 -51.31 1.07 -11.18
C PHE A 4 -50.14 0.49 -10.38
N PHE A 5 -50.26 -0.73 -9.89
CA PHE A 5 -49.18 -1.41 -9.16
C PHE A 5 -48.02 -1.78 -10.08
N GLY A 6 -48.28 -2.16 -11.34
CA GLY A 6 -47.26 -2.52 -12.32
C GLY A 6 -46.26 -1.39 -12.61
N ILE A 7 -46.70 -0.13 -12.55
CA ILE A 7 -45.84 1.03 -12.81
C ILE A 7 -45.33 1.67 -11.50
N ALA A 8 -46.17 1.74 -10.46
CA ALA A 8 -45.80 2.41 -9.21
C ALA A 8 -44.68 1.69 -8.45
N VAL A 9 -44.68 0.35 -8.45
CA VAL A 9 -43.68 -0.46 -7.73
C VAL A 9 -42.26 -0.29 -8.30
N PRO A 10 -41.99 -0.48 -9.61
CA PRO A 10 -40.64 -0.33 -10.15
C PRO A 10 -40.14 1.11 -10.05
N LEU A 11 -41.01 2.12 -10.18
CA LEU A 11 -40.62 3.51 -9.97
C LEU A 11 -40.19 3.77 -8.53
N GLY A 12 -40.94 3.29 -7.54
CA GLY A 12 -40.54 3.39 -6.13
C GLY A 12 -39.21 2.70 -5.86
N VAL A 13 -39.02 1.47 -6.36
CA VAL A 13 -37.76 0.73 -6.19
C VAL A 13 -36.59 1.42 -6.89
N LEU A 14 -36.78 2.01 -8.08
CA LEU A 14 -35.72 2.72 -8.77
C LEU A 14 -35.33 4.01 -8.02
N PHE A 15 -36.32 4.81 -7.61
CA PHE A 15 -36.08 6.08 -6.92
C PHE A 15 -35.57 5.92 -5.49
N ILE A 16 -35.88 4.82 -4.81
CA ILE A 16 -35.41 4.55 -3.44
C ILE A 16 -34.15 3.69 -3.48
N GLY A 17 -34.10 2.70 -4.37
CA GLY A 17 -32.99 1.78 -4.54
C GLY A 17 -31.71 2.43 -5.07
N LEU A 18 -31.81 3.38 -6.02
CA LEU A 18 -30.62 4.10 -6.51
C LEU A 18 -29.96 4.95 -5.42
N PRO A 19 -30.67 5.85 -4.71
CA PRO A 19 -30.11 6.59 -3.58
C PRO A 19 -29.65 5.67 -2.45
N TRP A 20 -30.36 4.57 -2.17
CA TRP A 20 -29.95 3.57 -1.19
C TRP A 20 -28.61 2.92 -1.56
N LEU A 21 -28.43 2.55 -2.82
CA LEU A 21 -27.18 2.00 -3.32
C LEU A 21 -26.07 3.04 -3.12
N ILE A 22 -26.26 4.26 -3.61
CA ILE A 22 -25.28 5.35 -3.44
C ILE A 22 -24.93 5.53 -1.95
N LEU A 23 -25.94 5.61 -1.08
CA LEU A 23 -25.75 5.72 0.36
C LEU A 23 -24.97 4.52 0.92
N HIS A 24 -25.36 3.29 0.59
CA HIS A 24 -24.68 2.06 1.04
C HIS A 24 -23.19 2.07 0.71
N TYR A 25 -22.82 2.44 -0.51
CA TYR A 25 -21.42 2.52 -0.94
C TYR A 25 -20.69 3.67 -0.23
N ILE A 26 -21.35 4.82 -0.01
CA ILE A 26 -20.78 5.92 0.79
C ILE A 26 -20.58 5.50 2.26
N THR A 27 -21.52 4.79 2.88
CA THR A 27 -21.38 4.31 4.27
C THR A 27 -20.26 3.29 4.39
N LYS A 28 -20.07 2.42 3.38
CA LYS A 28 -18.92 1.52 3.29
C LYS A 28 -17.61 2.29 3.12
N TRP A 29 -17.58 3.34 2.32
CA TRP A 29 -16.40 4.19 2.15
C TRP A 29 -16.05 4.95 3.43
N LYS A 30 -17.05 5.44 4.17
CA LYS A 30 -16.86 6.08 5.48
C LYS A 30 -16.64 5.11 6.65
N GLN A 31 -16.88 3.81 6.48
CA GLN A 31 -16.45 2.76 7.40
C GLN A 31 -15.04 2.24 7.09
N SER A 32 -14.45 2.60 5.95
CA SER A 32 -13.06 2.29 5.60
C SER A 32 -11.99 3.36 5.93
N PRO A 33 -12.19 4.41 6.76
CA PRO A 33 -11.14 5.38 7.05
C PRO A 33 -10.14 4.90 8.13
N SER A 34 -10.22 3.65 8.60
CA SER A 34 -9.11 3.09 9.40
C SER A 34 -7.91 2.71 8.54
N LEU A 35 -8.08 2.48 7.22
CA LEU A 35 -6.99 1.98 6.38
C LEU A 35 -5.80 2.93 6.34
N THR A 36 -5.96 4.25 6.18
CA THR A 36 -4.78 5.15 6.15
C THR A 36 -3.98 5.17 7.47
N ASN A 37 -4.65 5.21 8.63
CA ASN A 37 -3.93 5.29 9.91
C ASN A 37 -3.35 3.91 10.33
N GLU A 38 -4.05 2.83 9.97
CA GLU A 38 -3.58 1.46 10.12
C GLU A 38 -2.43 1.16 9.16
N ASP A 39 -2.48 1.67 7.92
CA ASP A 39 -1.40 1.59 6.94
C ASP A 39 -0.18 2.37 7.40
N GLU A 40 -0.35 3.59 7.94
CA GLU A 40 0.75 4.37 8.55
C GLU A 40 1.39 3.60 9.71
N ARG A 41 0.59 2.94 10.55
CA ARG A 41 1.09 2.09 11.65
C ARG A 41 1.77 0.83 11.16
N LEU A 42 1.25 0.20 10.11
CA LEU A 42 1.85 -0.98 9.50
C LEU A 42 3.19 -0.63 8.85
N LEU A 43 3.27 0.53 8.19
CA LEU A 43 4.50 1.08 7.64
C LEU A 43 5.53 1.35 8.74
N ASP A 44 5.11 1.93 9.87
CA ASP A 44 6.00 2.16 11.02
C ASP A 44 6.52 0.85 11.62
N ASP A 45 5.67 -0.17 11.77
CA ASP A 45 6.06 -1.50 12.26
C ASP A 45 7.01 -2.24 11.29
N MET A 46 6.74 -2.14 9.98
CA MET A 46 7.65 -2.64 8.94
C MET A 46 9.00 -1.93 8.97
N HIS A 47 9.02 -0.61 9.19
CA HIS A 47 10.25 0.15 9.35
C HIS A 47 11.02 -0.27 10.60
N LEU A 48 10.33 -0.45 11.72
CA LEU A 48 10.94 -0.89 12.98
C LEU A 48 11.55 -2.28 12.86
N THR A 49 10.84 -3.21 12.22
CA THR A 49 11.31 -4.58 12.00
C THR A 49 12.49 -4.63 11.03
N ALA A 50 12.46 -3.85 9.94
CA ALA A 50 13.59 -3.71 9.01
C ALA A 50 14.86 -3.22 9.71
N ARG A 51 14.77 -2.19 10.56
CA ARG A 51 15.93 -1.68 11.34
C ARG A 51 16.53 -2.75 12.25
N ARG A 52 15.70 -3.53 12.94
CA ARG A 52 16.17 -4.63 13.80
C ARG A 52 16.83 -5.75 13.02
N LEU A 53 16.34 -6.05 11.81
CA LEU A 53 17.00 -7.01 10.92
C LEU A 53 18.38 -6.51 10.50
N GLU A 54 18.50 -5.23 10.18
CA GLU A 54 19.76 -4.59 9.81
C GLU A 54 20.79 -4.62 10.95
N GLU A 55 20.39 -4.29 12.18
CA GLU A 55 21.27 -4.39 13.37
C GLU A 55 21.81 -5.81 13.59
N ARG A 56 20.99 -6.84 13.31
CA ARG A 56 21.42 -8.24 13.41
C ARG A 56 22.31 -8.64 12.24
N LEU A 57 22.03 -8.13 11.04
CA LEU A 57 22.86 -8.35 9.86
C LEU A 57 24.29 -7.85 10.08
N GLN A 58 24.47 -6.66 10.68
CA GLN A 58 25.79 -6.15 11.03
C GLN A 58 26.56 -7.09 11.96
N THR A 59 25.86 -7.73 12.90
CA THR A 59 26.47 -8.73 13.78
C THR A 59 26.84 -10.00 13.02
N ILE A 60 25.98 -10.45 12.11
CA ILE A 60 26.24 -11.61 11.23
C ILE A 60 27.42 -11.32 10.31
N GLU A 61 27.52 -10.13 9.70
CA GLU A 61 28.65 -9.71 8.89
C GLU A 61 29.96 -9.76 9.68
N ARG A 62 29.94 -9.28 10.94
CA ARG A 62 31.11 -9.35 11.82
C ARG A 62 31.53 -10.78 12.14
N ILE A 63 30.57 -11.68 12.37
CA ILE A 63 30.86 -13.10 12.64
C ILE A 63 31.38 -13.78 11.38
N ILE A 64 30.75 -13.57 10.23
CA ILE A 64 31.17 -14.14 8.94
C ILE A 64 32.55 -13.63 8.53
N ALA A 65 32.86 -12.35 8.73
CA ALA A 65 34.19 -11.80 8.45
C ALA A 65 35.28 -12.37 9.38
N ALA A 66 34.90 -12.79 10.60
CA ALA A 66 35.81 -13.47 11.52
C ALA A 66 35.99 -14.97 11.18
N ASP A 67 34.97 -15.62 10.61
CA ASP A 67 34.97 -17.05 10.29
C ASP A 67 35.54 -17.35 8.89
N HIS A 68 35.36 -16.46 7.91
CA HIS A 68 35.95 -16.54 6.57
C HIS A 68 36.56 -15.19 6.13
N PRO A 69 37.90 -15.04 6.12
CA PRO A 69 38.57 -13.78 5.75
C PRO A 69 38.42 -13.39 4.27
N ASP A 70 37.93 -14.30 3.41
CA ASP A 70 37.66 -14.06 1.97
C ASP A 70 36.22 -13.64 1.68
N PHE A 71 35.35 -13.53 2.70
CA PHE A 71 33.96 -13.12 2.48
C PHE A 71 33.88 -11.62 2.16
N ARG A 72 33.65 -11.29 0.89
CA ARG A 72 33.32 -9.94 0.43
C ARG A 72 31.80 -9.73 0.61
N PRO A 73 31.33 -8.94 1.58
CA PRO A 73 29.92 -8.58 1.66
C PRO A 73 29.50 -7.90 0.34
N ALA A 74 28.33 -8.29 -0.16
CA ALA A 74 27.84 -7.94 -1.50
C ALA A 74 27.57 -6.42 -1.71
N ASP A 75 27.83 -5.59 -0.71
CA ASP A 75 27.55 -4.16 -0.70
C ASP A 75 28.67 -3.25 -1.24
N ARG A 76 29.85 -3.78 -1.56
CA ARG A 76 30.96 -2.91 -2.01
C ARG A 76 31.07 -2.69 -3.52
N ASP A 77 30.32 -3.44 -4.33
CA ASP A 77 30.40 -3.40 -5.81
C ASP A 77 29.04 -3.12 -6.48
N LEU A 78 28.10 -2.44 -5.80
CA LEU A 78 26.97 -1.81 -6.48
C LEU A 78 27.50 -0.55 -7.18
N PRO A 79 27.55 -0.48 -8.52
CA PRO A 79 27.67 0.81 -9.19
C PRO A 79 26.44 1.60 -8.76
N THR A 80 26.66 2.67 -8.00
CA THR A 80 25.64 3.65 -7.62
C THR A 80 24.78 3.91 -8.85
N ARG A 81 23.55 3.40 -8.84
CA ARG A 81 22.59 3.56 -9.92
C ARG A 81 22.22 5.03 -9.96
N ASP A 82 22.97 5.78 -10.76
CA ASP A 82 22.65 7.13 -11.16
C ASP A 82 21.43 7.08 -12.08
N TYR A 83 20.24 7.02 -11.49
CA TYR A 83 18.97 7.11 -12.19
C TYR A 83 18.45 8.57 -12.20
N ARG A 84 19.27 9.55 -11.81
CA ARG A 84 18.78 10.90 -11.50
C ARG A 84 18.85 11.91 -12.66
N ASP A 85 19.52 11.58 -13.76
CA ASP A 85 19.91 12.61 -14.75
C ASP A 85 19.28 12.50 -16.16
N ASN A 86 18.43 11.50 -16.47
CA ASN A 86 17.97 11.28 -17.85
C ASN A 86 16.55 11.77 -18.20
N ASP A 87 15.81 12.36 -17.26
CA ASP A 87 14.39 12.74 -17.42
C ASP A 87 14.14 14.25 -17.54
N PHE A 88 15.13 15.10 -17.23
CA PHE A 88 15.00 16.56 -17.41
C PHE A 88 15.23 17.03 -18.85
N ASN A 89 16.01 16.32 -19.66
CA ASN A 89 16.39 16.78 -21.00
C ASN A 89 15.45 16.32 -22.13
N ARG A 90 14.41 15.54 -21.80
CA ARG A 90 13.45 14.99 -22.78
C ARG A 90 12.17 15.82 -22.93
N ARG A 91 12.09 16.94 -22.21
CA ARG A 91 10.93 17.85 -22.16
C ARG A 91 11.22 19.25 -22.74
N LEU A 92 12.36 19.41 -23.42
CA LEU A 92 12.66 20.58 -24.27
C LEU A 92 12.30 20.28 -25.72
#